data_AF-A0A9X4KSD8-F1
#
_entry.id   AF-A0A9X4KSD8-F1
#
_cell.length_a   1.000
_cell.length_b   1.000
_cell.length_c   1.000
_cell.angle_alpha   90.00
_cell.angle_beta   90.00
_cell.angle_gamma   90.00
#
_symmetry.space_group_name_H-M   'P 1'
#
loop_
_entity.id
_entity.type
_entity.pdbx_description
1 polymer ?
#
loop_
_entity_poly.entity_id
_entity_poly.type
_entity_poly.pdbx_seq_one_letter_code
_entity_poly.pdbx_strand_id
1 'polypeptide(L)'
;MQKLTTSTHTPATLDVQLMLIPNLEDHVYQLAMTHLLEKIKVTKGELQESPYYLSDKTPVVRAIIPSTALSRFENDSAIYRIEKTDFF
;
A
#
# COMPACT_ATOMS: atom_id res chain seq x y z
N MET A 1 -11.68 34.51 16.59
CA MET A 1 -11.81 33.06 16.36
C MET A 1 -11.75 32.81 14.85
N GLN A 2 -10.60 32.37 14.33
CA GLN A 2 -10.48 32.00 12.92
C GLN A 2 -11.00 30.57 12.76
N LYS A 3 -12.07 30.39 11.98
CA LYS A 3 -12.56 29.07 11.57
C LYS A 3 -11.49 28.45 10.67
N LEU A 4 -10.90 27.32 11.08
CA LEU A 4 -10.18 26.45 10.16
C LEU A 4 -11.20 25.89 9.16
N THR A 5 -11.15 26.38 7.93
CA THR A 5 -11.85 25.77 6.80
C THR A 5 -11.11 24.49 6.43
N THR A 6 -11.54 23.35 6.97
CA THR A 6 -11.09 22.04 6.49
C THR A 6 -11.55 21.89 5.04
N SER A 7 -10.61 21.87 4.09
CA SER A 7 -10.91 21.60 2.68
C SER A 7 -11.48 20.18 2.56
N THR A 8 -12.77 20.08 2.26
CA THR A 8 -13.56 18.84 2.14
C THR A 8 -13.28 18.07 0.85
N HIS A 9 -12.03 18.02 0.37
CA HIS A 9 -11.69 17.30 -0.85
C HIS A 9 -10.95 16.02 -0.51
N THR A 10 -11.62 14.88 -0.66
CA THR A 10 -10.98 13.56 -0.62
C THR A 10 -9.90 13.53 -1.71
N PRO A 11 -8.64 13.19 -1.38
CA PRO A 11 -7.59 13.17 -2.38
C PRO A 11 -7.91 12.14 -3.46
N ALA A 12 -7.53 12.42 -4.71
CA ALA A 12 -7.75 11.50 -5.83
C ALA A 12 -6.86 10.25 -5.74
N THR A 13 -5.68 10.39 -5.15
CA THR A 13 -4.70 9.34 -4.92
C THR A 13 -4.22 9.32 -3.48
N LEU A 14 -3.67 8.19 -3.05
CA LEU A 14 -3.07 7.98 -1.74
C LEU A 14 -1.66 7.44 -1.96
N ASP A 15 -0.69 8.01 -1.27
CA ASP A 15 0.61 7.38 -1.06
C ASP A 15 0.48 6.44 0.14
N VAL A 16 0.73 5.15 -0.09
CA VAL A 16 0.53 4.09 0.88
C VAL A 16 1.73 3.17 0.96
N GLN A 17 1.96 2.67 2.17
CA GLN A 17 2.87 1.59 2.47
C GLN A 17 2.06 0.33 2.79
N LEU A 18 2.34 -0.74 2.06
CA LEU A 18 1.67 -2.03 2.13
C LEU A 18 2.65 -3.04 2.72
N MET A 19 2.32 -3.60 3.88
CA MET A 19 3.10 -4.63 4.56
C MET A 19 2.41 -5.98 4.40
N LEU A 20 3.13 -6.99 3.94
CA LEU A 20 2.60 -8.35 3.86
C LEU A 20 2.54 -9.02 5.25
N ILE A 21 1.79 -10.12 5.34
CA ILE A 21 1.76 -10.95 6.55
C ILE A 21 3.19 -11.41 6.90
N PRO A 22 3.67 -11.17 8.13
CA PRO A 22 5.02 -11.54 8.53
C PRO A 22 5.16 -13.06 8.75
N ASN A 23 6.41 -13.53 8.81
CA ASN A 23 6.80 -14.90 9.12
C ASN A 23 6.23 -15.97 8.17
N LEU A 24 6.03 -15.64 6.89
CA LEU A 24 5.68 -16.61 5.86
C LEU A 24 6.92 -17.25 5.22
N GLU A 25 6.72 -18.39 4.56
CA GLU A 25 7.77 -19.03 3.78
C GLU A 25 8.12 -18.20 2.53
N ASP A 26 9.39 -18.24 2.11
CA ASP A 26 9.91 -17.42 1.00
C ASP A 26 9.10 -17.59 -0.31
N HIS A 27 8.65 -18.81 -0.61
CA HIS A 27 7.85 -19.09 -1.80
C HIS A 27 6.45 -18.44 -1.74
N VAL A 28 5.88 -18.33 -0.54
CA VAL A 28 4.60 -17.65 -0.31
C VAL A 28 4.77 -16.15 -0.49
N TYR A 29 5.87 -15.57 0.00
CA TYR A 29 6.20 -14.17 -0.25
C TYR A 29 6.37 -13.87 -1.74
N GLN A 30 7.05 -14.74 -2.50
CA GLN A 30 7.23 -14.54 -3.94
C GLN A 30 5.88 -14.50 -4.67
N LEU A 31 4.96 -15.40 -4.34
CA LEU A 31 3.62 -15.43 -4.92
C LEU A 31 2.82 -14.18 -4.54
N ALA A 32 2.77 -13.84 -3.25
CA ALA A 32 2.07 -12.68 -2.73
C ALA A 32 2.59 -11.37 -3.32
N MET A 33 3.91 -11.23 -3.45
CA MET A 33 4.54 -10.07 -4.09
C MET A 33 4.16 -9.98 -5.57
N THR A 34 4.20 -11.09 -6.32
CA THR A 34 3.80 -11.09 -7.73
C THR A 34 2.35 -10.58 -7.89
N HIS A 35 1.44 -11.11 -7.07
CA HIS A 35 0.02 -10.72 -7.09
C HIS A 35 -0.18 -9.26 -6.66
N LEU A 36 0.54 -8.80 -5.65
CA LEU A 36 0.45 -7.43 -5.16
C LEU A 36 0.91 -6.43 -6.24
N LEU A 37 2.04 -6.69 -6.88
CA LEU A 37 2.58 -5.82 -7.93
C LEU A 37 1.65 -5.78 -9.15
N GLU A 38 1.07 -6.92 -9.53
CA GLU A 38 0.04 -6.98 -10.57
C GLU A 38 -1.21 -6.21 -10.17
N LYS A 39 -1.68 -6.34 -8.92
CA LYS A 39 -2.83 -5.61 -8.41
C LYS A 39 -2.61 -4.10 -8.44
N ILE A 40 -1.44 -3.61 -8.02
CA ILE A 40 -1.06 -2.20 -8.11
C ILE A 40 -1.18 -1.71 -9.55
N LYS A 41 -0.60 -2.46 -10.51
CA LYS A 41 -0.68 -2.12 -11.94
C LYS A 41 -2.11 -2.10 -12.47
N VAL A 42 -2.91 -3.13 -12.20
CA VAL A 42 -4.30 -3.27 -12.68
C VAL A 42 -5.22 -2.19 -12.08
N THR A 43 -4.94 -1.76 -10.86
CA THR A 43 -5.66 -0.66 -10.20
C THR A 43 -5.16 0.73 -10.62
N LYS A 44 -4.25 0.82 -11.60
CA LYS A 44 -3.62 2.06 -12.07
C LYS A 44 -2.84 2.80 -10.97
N GLY A 45 -2.29 2.06 -10.01
CA GLY A 45 -1.30 2.57 -9.08
C GLY A 45 0.12 2.50 -9.64
N GLU A 46 1.04 3.14 -8.94
CA GLU A 46 2.45 3.25 -9.27
C GLU A 46 3.31 2.97 -8.05
N LEU A 47 4.38 2.21 -8.21
CA LEU A 47 5.38 2.01 -7.15
C LEU A 47 6.21 3.29 -6.99
N GLN A 48 6.39 3.75 -5.76
CA GLN A 48 7.27 4.89 -5.49
C GLN A 48 8.74 4.45 -5.41
N GLU A 49 8.99 3.27 -4.86
CA GLU A 49 10.32 2.72 -4.63
C GLU A 49 10.31 1.21 -4.90
N SER A 50 11.50 0.62 -5.07
CA SER A 50 11.61 -0.83 -5.09
C SER A 50 11.13 -1.41 -3.75
N PRO A 51 10.40 -2.55 -3.76
CA PRO A 51 10.06 -3.24 -2.53
C PRO A 51 11.29 -3.46 -1.64
N TYR A 52 11.11 -3.27 -0.33
CA TYR A 52 12.14 -3.50 0.65
C TYR A 52 11.67 -4.53 1.68
N TYR A 53 12.60 -5.02 2.49
CA TYR A 53 12.35 -6.11 3.44
C TYR A 53 12.72 -5.66 4.84
N LEU A 54 11.87 -5.98 5.80
CA LEU A 54 12.17 -5.80 7.23
C LEU A 54 13.22 -6.81 7.69
N SER A 55 13.71 -6.65 8.93
CA SER A 55 14.71 -7.55 9.53
C SER A 55 14.28 -9.02 9.58
N ASP A 56 12.97 -9.27 9.68
CA ASP A 56 12.35 -10.61 9.66
C ASP A 56 12.02 -11.10 8.25
N LYS A 57 12.52 -10.40 7.22
CA LYS A 57 12.25 -10.63 5.78
C LYS A 57 10.82 -10.34 5.35
N THR A 58 9.99 -9.70 6.16
CA THR A 58 8.64 -9.29 5.74
C THR A 58 8.74 -8.25 4.62
N PRO A 59 8.11 -8.49 3.45
CA PRO A 59 8.12 -7.53 2.34
C PRO A 59 7.23 -6.32 2.63
N VAL A 60 7.73 -5.15 2.22
CA VAL A 60 7.02 -3.87 2.28
C VAL A 60 7.10 -3.20 0.91
N VAL A 61 5.95 -2.69 0.45
CA VAL A 61 5.79 -2.02 -0.85
C VAL A 61 5.20 -0.65 -0.64
N ARG A 62 5.86 0.39 -1.17
CA ARG A 62 5.32 1.76 -1.21
C ARG A 62 4.77 2.06 -2.59
N ALA A 63 3.53 2.55 -2.64
CA ALA A 63 2.84 2.83 -3.88
C ALA A 63 1.90 4.03 -3.77
N ILE A 64 1.77 4.78 -4.86
CA ILE A 64 0.65 5.70 -5.06
C ILE A 64 -0.49 4.93 -5.71
N ILE A 65 -1.66 4.92 -5.09
CA ILE A 65 -2.87 4.25 -5.61
C ILE A 65 -4.01 5.25 -5.75
N PRO A 66 -4.97 5.04 -6.67
CA PRO A 66 -6.22 5.79 -6.65
C PRO A 66 -6.96 5.56 -5.33
N SER A 67 -7.50 6.61 -4.70
CA SER A 67 -8.22 6.48 -3.43
C SER A 67 -9.42 5.54 -3.52
N THR A 68 -10.05 5.47 -4.70
CA THR A 68 -11.17 4.55 -4.99
C THR A 68 -10.75 3.08 -5.00
N ALA A 69 -9.46 2.78 -5.09
CA ALA A 69 -8.93 1.42 -5.11
C ALA A 69 -8.51 0.91 -3.73
N LEU A 70 -8.46 1.77 -2.69
CA LEU A 70 -7.98 1.41 -1.35
C LEU A 70 -8.65 0.15 -0.79
N SER A 71 -9.97 0.04 -0.90
CA SER A 71 -10.73 -1.12 -0.40
C SER A 71 -10.35 -2.45 -1.08
N ARG A 72 -9.75 -2.42 -2.28
CA ARG A 72 -9.24 -3.63 -2.95
C ARG A 72 -7.94 -4.16 -2.35
N PHE A 73 -7.20 -3.29 -1.67
CA PHE A 73 -6.00 -3.64 -0.91
C PHE A 73 -6.37 -4.03 0.52
N GLU A 74 -7.31 -3.32 1.15
CA GLU A 74 -7.80 -3.67 2.50
C GLU A 74 -8.39 -5.08 2.57
N ASN A 75 -9.02 -5.55 1.48
CA ASN A 75 -9.59 -6.89 1.38
C ASN A 75 -8.59 -7.96 0.89
N ASP A 76 -7.31 -7.62 0.72
CA ASP A 76 -6.29 -8.58 0.32
C ASP A 76 -5.80 -9.39 1.54
N SER A 77 -6.01 -10.70 1.51
CA SER A 77 -5.59 -11.59 2.59
C SER A 77 -4.08 -11.69 2.77
N ALA A 78 -3.26 -11.27 1.80
CA ALA A 78 -1.81 -11.25 1.94
C ALA A 78 -1.29 -9.97 2.63
N ILE A 79 -2.12 -8.92 2.71
CA ILE A 79 -1.73 -7.63 3.29
C ILE A 79 -2.09 -7.61 4.77
N TYR A 80 -1.09 -7.46 5.62
CA TYR A 80 -1.27 -7.32 7.07
C TYR A 80 -1.64 -5.90 7.46
N ARG A 81 -1.00 -4.91 6.82
CA ARG A 81 -1.16 -3.51 7.19
C ARG A 81 -1.02 -2.59 5.99
N ILE A 82 -1.87 -1.56 5.98
CA ILE A 82 -1.78 -0.42 5.08
C ILE A 82 -1.59 0.83 5.92
N GLU A 83 -0.54 1.59 5.64
CA GLU A 83 -0.30 2.90 6.25
C GLU A 83 -0.30 3.96 5.16
N LYS A 84 -1.03 5.06 5.36
CA LYS A 84 -0.89 6.24 4.52
C LYS A 84 0.40 6.96 4.89
N THR A 85 1.23 7.26 3.90
CA THR A 85 2.46 8.03 4.11
C THR A 85 2.21 9.48 3.77
N ASP A 86 1.98 10.31 4.79
CA ASP A 86 1.92 11.76 4.64
C ASP A 86 3.34 12.32 4.74
N PHE A 87 4.11 12.27 3.65
CA PHE A 87 5.34 13.06 3.56
C PHE A 87 4.95 14.50 3.19
N PHE A 88 4.96 15.38 4.20
CA PHE A 88 4.75 16.82 4.07
C PHE A 88 5.87 17.51 3.30
#